data_AF-A0A6L4ZPA9-F1
#
_entry.id   AF-A0A6L4ZPA9-F1
#
_cell.length_a   1.000
_cell.length_b   1.000
_cell.length_c   1.000
_cell.angle_alpha   90.00
_cell.angle_beta   90.00
_cell.angle_gamma   90.00
#
_symmetry.space_group_name_H-M   'P 1'
#
loop_
_entity.id
_entity.type
_entity.pdbx_description
1 polymer ?
#
loop_
_entity_poly.entity_id
_entity_poly.type
_entity_poly.pdbx_seq_one_letter_code
_entity_poly.pdbx_strand_id
1 'polypeptide(L)'
;MEFNYSYKNNSQVNSQANQTKMSFSPDTKREPTFFKGELGKNVEFREAISALHNVVVSDLRFKPKDKTAYKEWAAERDKVDLQLLATQRKEVSDQIKI
;
A
#
# COMPACT_ATOMS: atom_id res chain seq x y z
N MET A 1 36.47 -0.56 6.96
CA MET A 1 36.04 -1.86 6.43
C MET A 1 35.39 -1.56 5.09
N GLU A 2 35.97 -2.03 4.00
CA GLU A 2 35.54 -1.69 2.63
C GLU A 2 34.57 -2.77 2.14
N PHE A 3 33.33 -2.40 1.83
CA PHE A 3 32.30 -3.31 1.34
C PHE A 3 32.20 -3.20 -0.18
N ASN A 4 32.52 -4.30 -0.88
CA ASN A 4 32.48 -4.38 -2.33
C ASN A 4 31.26 -5.20 -2.80
N TYR A 5 30.24 -4.51 -3.31
CA TYR A 5 29.02 -5.14 -3.83
C TYR A 5 29.15 -5.50 -5.31
N SER A 6 28.47 -6.57 -5.76
CA SER A 6 28.35 -6.91 -7.18
C SER A 6 26.94 -7.40 -7.48
N TYR A 7 26.25 -6.73 -8.40
CA TYR A 7 24.88 -7.08 -8.79
C TYR A 7 24.87 -7.54 -10.24
N LYS A 8 24.21 -8.67 -10.53
CA LYS A 8 24.13 -9.20 -11.90
C LYS A 8 23.21 -8.35 -12.80
N ASN A 9 22.15 -7.78 -12.23
CA ASN A 9 21.15 -6.95 -12.89
C ASN A 9 20.67 -5.82 -11.96
N ASN A 10 19.76 -4.97 -12.44
CA ASN A 10 19.05 -3.98 -11.63
C ASN A 10 17.77 -4.58 -11.02
N SER A 11 17.45 -4.22 -9.78
CA SER A 11 16.13 -4.47 -9.19
C SER A 11 15.09 -3.55 -9.84
N GLN A 12 13.90 -4.07 -10.13
CA GLN A 12 12.85 -3.35 -10.85
C GLN A 12 11.47 -3.66 -10.29
N VAL A 13 10.59 -2.68 -10.32
CA VAL A 13 9.16 -2.82 -10.02
C VAL A 13 8.38 -2.35 -11.24
N ASN A 14 7.53 -3.22 -11.77
CA ASN A 14 6.61 -2.91 -12.85
C ASN A 14 5.17 -3.02 -12.32
N SER A 15 4.47 -1.88 -12.29
CA SER A 15 3.08 -1.79 -11.85
C SER A 15 2.17 -1.51 -13.05
N GLN A 16 1.25 -2.44 -13.30
CA GLN A 16 0.15 -2.35 -14.25
C GLN A 16 -1.17 -2.24 -13.46
N ALA A 17 -2.25 -1.80 -14.13
CA ALA A 17 -3.54 -1.52 -13.49
C ALA A 17 -4.12 -2.67 -12.66
N ASN A 18 -3.76 -3.92 -12.99
CA ASN A 18 -4.24 -5.15 -12.35
C ASN A 18 -3.11 -6.03 -11.78
N GLN A 19 -1.84 -5.61 -11.86
CA GLN A 19 -0.73 -6.44 -11.39
C GLN A 19 0.51 -5.60 -11.05
N THR A 20 1.17 -5.94 -9.95
CA THR A 20 2.53 -5.47 -9.66
C THR A 20 3.49 -6.64 -9.72
N LYS A 21 4.53 -6.53 -10.56
CA LYS A 21 5.65 -7.47 -10.65
C LYS A 21 6.90 -6.82 -10.06
N MET A 22 7.57 -7.53 -9.17
CA MET A 22 8.83 -7.10 -8.58
C MET A 22 9.92 -8.11 -8.95
N SER A 23 11.06 -7.61 -9.40
CA SER A 23 12.26 -8.40 -9.67
C SER A 23 13.42 -7.82 -8.86
N PHE A 24 14.13 -8.67 -8.14
CA PHE A 24 15.25 -8.27 -7.30
C PHE A 24 16.53 -8.92 -7.81
N SER A 25 17.60 -8.14 -7.95
CA SER A 25 18.93 -8.66 -8.24
C SER A 25 19.79 -8.57 -6.98
N PRO A 26 20.08 -9.69 -6.30
CA PRO A 26 20.86 -9.69 -5.07
C PRO A 26 22.35 -9.46 -5.35
N ASP A 27 23.08 -9.10 -4.30
CA ASP A 27 24.55 -9.04 -4.30
C ASP A 27 25.12 -10.45 -4.43
N THR A 28 25.89 -10.69 -5.49
CA THR A 28 26.49 -11.98 -5.81
C THR A 28 27.80 -12.23 -5.08
N LYS A 29 28.41 -11.20 -4.48
CA LYS A 29 29.61 -11.32 -3.63
C LYS A 29 29.28 -11.62 -2.17
N ARG A 30 28.00 -11.61 -1.81
CA ARG A 30 27.57 -11.95 -0.46
C ARG A 30 27.79 -13.45 -0.22
N GLU A 31 28.51 -13.77 0.85
CA GLU A 31 28.67 -15.16 1.30
C GLU A 31 27.29 -15.81 1.52
N PRO A 32 27.08 -17.06 1.06
CA PRO A 32 25.84 -17.78 1.28
C PRO A 32 25.56 -17.95 2.78
N THR A 33 24.67 -17.12 3.32
CA THR A 33 24.16 -17.28 4.68
C THR A 33 22.99 -18.23 4.66
N PHE A 34 23.27 -19.53 4.67
CA PHE A 34 22.27 -20.56 4.91
C PHE A 34 22.61 -21.31 6.20
N PHE A 35 21.57 -21.70 6.91
CA PHE A 35 21.69 -22.54 8.09
C PHE A 35 21.26 -23.95 7.72
N LYS A 36 22.15 -24.92 7.92
CA LYS A 36 21.82 -26.35 7.80
C LYS A 36 22.01 -26.98 9.16
N GLY A 37 20.91 -27.40 9.77
CA GLY A 37 20.89 -28.02 11.09
C GLY A 37 19.81 -29.09 11.14
N GLU A 38 20.02 -30.08 12.00
CA GLU A 38 19.04 -31.12 12.26
C GLU A 38 18.07 -30.64 13.34
N LEU A 39 16.77 -30.81 13.10
CA LEU A 39 15.76 -30.47 14.10
C LEU A 39 15.64 -31.62 15.11
N GLY A 40 15.99 -31.36 16.36
CA GLY A 40 15.79 -32.34 17.43
C GLY A 40 14.32 -32.63 17.75
N LYS A 41 13.40 -31.69 17.44
CA LYS A 41 11.96 -31.76 17.75
C LYS A 41 11.12 -31.36 16.55
N ASN A 42 11.05 -32.25 15.56
CA ASN A 42 10.41 -31.98 14.27
C ASN A 42 8.91 -31.62 14.39
N VAL A 43 8.17 -32.31 15.27
CA VAL A 43 6.72 -32.13 15.39
C VAL A 43 6.41 -30.80 16.05
N GLU A 44 7.03 -30.52 17.20
CA GLU A 44 6.80 -29.30 17.96
C GLU A 44 7.23 -28.05 17.17
N PHE A 45 8.33 -28.13 16.43
CA PHE A 45 8.73 -27.05 15.54
C PHE A 45 7.70 -26.80 14.43
N ARG A 46 7.20 -27.85 13.79
CA ARG A 46 6.16 -27.73 12.77
C ARG A 46 4.91 -27.05 13.35
N GLU A 47 4.45 -27.49 14.51
CA GLU A 47 3.27 -26.89 15.15
C GLU A 47 3.52 -25.42 15.53
N ALA A 48 4.70 -25.08 16.03
CA ALA A 48 5.06 -23.70 16.36
C ALA A 48 5.07 -22.78 15.12
N ILE A 49 5.64 -23.23 14.00
CA ILE A 49 5.65 -22.46 12.75
C ILE A 49 4.24 -22.34 12.16
N SER A 50 3.41 -23.39 12.22
CA SER A 50 2.01 -23.36 11.80
C SER A 50 1.18 -22.39 12.64
N ALA A 51 1.38 -22.37 13.96
CA ALA A 51 0.73 -21.42 14.86
C ALA A 51 1.18 -19.98 14.57
N LEU A 52 2.47 -19.76 14.31
CA LEU A 52 3.00 -18.45 13.93
C LEU A 52 2.40 -17.95 12.62
N HIS A 53 2.18 -18.83 11.63
CA HIS A 53 1.53 -18.46 10.38
C HIS A 53 0.15 -17.83 10.63
N ASN A 54 -0.65 -18.39 11.54
CA ASN A 54 -1.97 -17.85 11.88
C ASN A 54 -1.90 -16.45 12.53
N VAL A 55 -0.79 -16.10 13.17
CA VAL A 55 -0.57 -14.78 13.80
C VAL A 55 0.00 -13.77 12.81
N VAL A 56 0.87 -14.22 11.90
CA VAL A 56 1.63 -13.36 10.98
C VAL A 56 0.84 -13.01 9.73
N VAL A 57 -0.16 -13.82 9.35
CA VAL A 57 -1.06 -13.44 8.27
C VAL A 57 -1.89 -12.24 8.74
N SER A 58 -1.55 -11.04 8.25
CA SER A 58 -2.34 -9.84 8.44
C SER A 58 -3.82 -10.13 8.18
N ASP A 59 -4.71 -9.63 9.05
CA ASP A 59 -6.16 -9.74 8.85
C ASP A 59 -6.55 -9.11 7.51
N LEU A 60 -6.68 -9.94 6.47
CA LEU A 60 -7.02 -9.51 5.10
C LEU A 60 -8.50 -9.18 4.94
N ARG A 61 -9.30 -9.27 6.01
CA ARG A 61 -10.70 -8.87 5.96
C ARG A 61 -10.78 -7.38 5.72
N PHE A 62 -11.52 -7.01 4.69
CA PHE A 62 -11.79 -5.62 4.38
C PHE A 62 -12.51 -4.95 5.56
N LYS A 63 -11.86 -3.97 6.19
CA LYS A 63 -12.47 -3.09 7.19
C LYS A 63 -12.78 -1.76 6.52
N PRO A 64 -14.06 -1.39 6.33
CA PRO A 64 -14.39 -0.09 5.77
C PRO A 64 -13.85 1.00 6.67
N LYS A 65 -13.22 2.02 6.08
CA LYS A 65 -12.80 3.22 6.82
C LYS A 65 -14.04 3.92 7.35
N ASP A 66 -14.00 4.35 8.61
CA ASP A 66 -14.99 5.28 9.12
C ASP A 66 -14.85 6.61 8.38
N LYS A 67 -15.94 7.04 7.74
CA LYS A 67 -16.01 8.27 6.95
C LYS A 67 -17.04 9.23 7.51
N THR A 68 -17.48 9.06 8.75
CA THR A 68 -18.55 9.86 9.35
C THR A 68 -18.18 11.34 9.36
N ALA A 69 -17.03 11.70 9.93
CA ALA A 69 -16.53 13.07 9.92
C ALA A 69 -16.34 13.66 8.51
N TYR A 70 -15.88 12.84 7.55
CA TYR A 70 -15.75 13.29 6.16
C TYR A 70 -17.10 13.60 5.52
N LYS A 71 -18.12 12.75 5.76
CA LYS A 71 -19.46 12.93 5.21
C LYS A 71 -20.14 14.17 5.79
N GLU A 72 -19.95 14.44 7.08
CA GLU A 72 -20.46 15.64 7.73
C GLU A 72 -19.83 16.91 7.12
N TRP A 73 -18.50 16.92 7.00
CA TRP A 73 -17.79 18.00 6.31
C TRP A 73 -18.25 18.20 4.86
N ALA A 74 -18.41 17.10 4.10
CA ALA A 74 -18.88 17.18 2.71
C ALA A 74 -20.28 17.80 2.62
N ALA A 75 -21.19 17.43 3.53
CA ALA A 75 -22.54 17.98 3.56
C ALA A 75 -22.55 19.49 3.91
N GLU A 76 -21.63 19.97 4.73
CA GLU A 76 -21.46 21.41 4.97
C GLU A 76 -20.87 22.11 3.75
N ARG A 77 -19.87 21.50 3.11
CA ARG A 77 -19.20 22.06 1.94
C ARG A 77 -20.15 22.19 0.74
N ASP A 78 -20.99 21.19 0.50
CA ASP A 78 -21.98 21.19 -0.57
C ASP A 78 -22.92 22.40 -0.49
N LYS A 79 -23.29 22.84 0.71
CA LYS A 79 -24.12 24.04 0.91
C LYS A 79 -23.41 25.30 0.45
N VAL A 80 -22.12 25.42 0.75
CA VAL A 80 -21.28 26.55 0.34
C VAL A 80 -21.11 26.56 -1.18
N ASP A 81 -20.88 25.39 -1.77
CA ASP A 81 -20.68 25.27 -3.22
C ASP A 81 -21.97 25.57 -4.01
N LEU A 82 -23.14 25.18 -3.49
CA LEU A 82 -24.43 25.56 -4.08
C LEU A 82 -24.65 27.08 -4.07
N GLN A 83 -24.26 27.76 -3.00
CA GLN A 83 -24.33 29.22 -2.91
C GLN A 83 -23.39 29.88 -3.92
N LEU A 84 -22.16 29.37 -4.03
CA LEU A 84 -21.19 29.86 -5.02
C LEU A 84 -21.67 29.66 -6.46
N LEU A 85 -22.28 28.51 -6.77
CA LEU A 85 -22.85 28.25 -8.08
C LEU A 85 -24.02 29.19 -8.38
N ALA A 86 -24.84 29.52 -7.38
CA ALA A 86 -25.94 30.47 -7.54
C ALA A 86 -25.43 31.89 -7.80
N THR A 87 -24.35 32.33 -7.14
CA THR A 87 -23.73 33.64 -7.40
C THR A 87 -23.08 33.68 -8.77
N GLN A 88 -22.31 32.66 -9.15
CA GLN A 88 -21.71 32.56 -10.49
C GLN A 88 -22.76 32.58 -11.61
N ARG A 89 -23.89 31.87 -11.42
CA ARG A 89 -24.99 31.92 -12.40
C ARG A 89 -25.59 33.31 -12.56
N LYS A 90 -25.72 34.09 -11.47
CA LYS A 90 -26.20 35.47 -11.55
C LYS A 90 -25.20 36.36 -12.31
N GLU A 91 -23.93 36.29 -11.96
CA GLU A 91 -22.87 37.06 -12.64
C GLU A 91 -22.82 36.78 -14.14
N VAL A 92 -22.87 35.51 -14.55
CA VAL A 92 -22.90 35.13 -15.97
C VAL A 92 -24.16 35.67 -16.66
N SER A 93 -25.32 35.63 -15.99
CA SER A 93 -26.56 36.17 -16.57
C SER A 93 -26.54 37.68 -16.76
N ASP A 94 -25.85 38.40 -15.87
CA ASP A 94 -25.69 39.85 -15.96
C ASP A 94 -24.70 40.24 -17.07
N GLN A 95 -23.66 39.44 -17.31
CA GLN A 95 -22.72 39.63 -18.43
C GLN A 95 -23.36 39.41 -19.81
N ILE A 96 -24.34 38.52 -19.92
CA ILE A 96 -25.04 38.22 -21.18
C ILE A 96 -26.08 39.28 -21.55
N LYS A 97 -26.53 40.10 -20.58
CA LYS A 97 -27.53 41.16 -20.79
C LYS A 97 -26.94 42.50 -21.25
N ILE A 98 -25.61 42.61 -21.36
CA ILE A 98 -24.87 43.75 -21.93
C ILE A 98 -24.63 43.46 -23.42
#